data_AF-A0A2V6K4L8-F1
#
_entry.id   AF-A0A2V6K4L8-F1
#
_cell.length_a   1.000
_cell.length_b   1.000
_cell.length_c   1.000
_cell.angle_alpha   90.00
_cell.angle_beta   90.00
_cell.angle_gamma   90.00
#
_symmetry.space_group_name_H-M   'P 1'
#
loop_
_entity.id
_entity.type
_entity.pdbx_description
1 polymer ?
#
loop_
_entity_poly.entity_id
_entity_poly.type
_entity_poly.pdbx_seq_one_letter_code
_entity_poly.pdbx_strand_id
1 'polypeptide(L)'
;MTTNGLHPLEALLRERIVVLDGAMGTMIQRYKLAEADYRGKRFGDWKGKDLKGSLELLNLTRPQVVEEIHAAYLNAGADVIETNTFSGTTIGLHDFLFQGEPTRGRKDQEFFQRVVDDVDLRALVHEINLDAAGIARSVADRVANETGQQRFIGGSMGPLPVAGSISPDVNDPAFRAVSFDQLRQTYFDEAKALLEGGVDLLIVETIFDTLNGKAALFAITDALEETGRSVPLMISGTVIDKSGRNL
;
A
#
# COMPACT_ATOMS: atom_id res chain seq x y z
N MET A 1 8.23 35.50 2.33
CA MET A 1 6.91 35.45 2.99
C MET A 1 6.87 34.14 3.76
N THR A 2 6.88 34.21 5.09
CA THR A 2 6.82 33.05 5.98
C THR A 2 5.46 32.38 5.79
N THR A 3 5.45 31.22 5.15
CA THR A 3 4.26 30.36 5.13
C THR A 3 3.93 30.01 6.58
N ASN A 4 2.69 30.26 7.00
CA ASN A 4 2.09 29.60 8.18
C ASN A 4 2.54 28.13 8.18
N GLY A 5 2.86 27.53 9.33
CA GLY A 5 3.40 26.17 9.48
C GLY A 5 2.50 25.01 9.01
N LEU A 6 1.83 25.19 7.88
CA LEU A 6 1.08 24.23 7.08
C LEU A 6 2.04 23.39 6.26
N HIS A 7 1.67 22.12 6.03
CA HIS A 7 2.40 21.24 5.14
C HIS A 7 2.37 21.78 3.68
N PRO A 8 3.43 21.62 2.85
CA PRO A 8 3.44 22.18 1.49
C PRO A 8 2.28 21.71 0.61
N LEU A 9 1.83 20.46 0.77
CA LEU A 9 0.63 19.94 0.08
C LEU A 9 -0.64 20.69 0.52
N GLU A 10 -0.78 21.01 1.80
CA GLU A 10 -1.93 21.76 2.31
C GLU A 10 -1.95 23.20 1.79
N ALA A 11 -0.78 23.82 1.64
CA ALA A 11 -0.67 25.12 1.01
C ALA A 11 -1.15 25.06 -0.44
N LEU A 12 -0.70 24.06 -1.21
CA LEU A 12 -1.11 23.87 -2.60
C LEU A 12 -2.62 23.63 -2.75
N LEU A 13 -3.20 22.81 -1.88
CA LEU A 13 -4.65 22.50 -1.86
C LEU A 13 -5.52 23.74 -1.62
N ARG A 14 -4.98 24.78 -0.99
CA ARG A 14 -5.71 26.06 -0.77
C ARG A 14 -5.68 26.97 -2.00
N GLU A 15 -4.73 26.75 -2.91
CA GLU A 15 -4.53 27.59 -4.09
C GLU A 15 -5.24 27.03 -5.32
N ARG A 16 -5.25 25.69 -5.47
CA ARG A 16 -5.85 25.03 -6.63
C ARG A 16 -6.23 23.58 -6.36
N ILE A 17 -6.95 23.01 -7.31
CA ILE A 17 -7.18 21.56 -7.38
C ILE A 17 -5.83 20.87 -7.62
N VAL A 18 -5.54 19.89 -6.77
CA VAL A 18 -4.40 18.97 -6.86
C VAL A 18 -4.85 17.71 -7.59
N VAL A 19 -4.03 17.22 -8.51
CA VAL A 19 -4.31 16.04 -9.33
C VAL A 19 -3.52 14.84 -8.78
N LEU A 20 -4.24 13.82 -8.33
CA LEU A 20 -3.68 12.50 -8.04
C LEU A 20 -3.43 11.74 -9.35
N ASP A 21 -2.48 10.81 -9.36
CA ASP A 21 -2.22 9.96 -10.51
C ASP A 21 -3.35 8.94 -10.75
N GLY A 22 -3.07 7.93 -11.58
CA GLY A 22 -4.06 6.93 -11.96
C GLY A 22 -3.58 5.51 -11.64
N ALA A 23 -4.38 4.55 -12.09
CA ALA A 23 -4.16 3.14 -11.75
C ALA A 23 -2.80 2.57 -12.20
N MET A 24 -1.92 2.33 -11.22
CA MET A 24 -0.66 1.59 -11.37
C MET A 24 -0.88 0.21 -12.01
N GLY A 25 -1.81 -0.59 -11.47
CA GLY A 25 -2.08 -1.95 -11.97
C GLY A 25 -2.52 -2.00 -13.43
N THR A 26 -3.36 -1.06 -13.88
CA THR A 26 -3.80 -0.96 -15.28
C THR A 26 -2.63 -0.62 -16.20
N MET A 27 -1.70 0.20 -15.73
CA MET A 27 -0.50 0.56 -16.49
C MET A 27 0.49 -0.61 -16.58
N ILE A 28 0.70 -1.34 -15.48
CA ILE A 28 1.54 -2.56 -15.45
C ILE A 28 1.04 -3.61 -16.46
N GLN A 29 -0.27 -3.78 -16.61
CA GLN A 29 -0.84 -4.75 -17.56
C GLN A 29 -0.37 -4.51 -19.02
N ARG A 30 -0.05 -3.26 -19.39
CA ARG A 30 0.42 -2.92 -20.75
C ARG A 30 1.80 -3.50 -21.08
N TYR A 31 2.62 -3.76 -20.07
CA TYR A 31 3.95 -4.36 -20.22
C TYR A 31 3.89 -5.87 -20.46
N LYS A 32 2.72 -6.51 -20.28
CA LYS A 32 2.49 -7.95 -20.52
C LYS A 32 3.51 -8.85 -19.80
N LEU A 33 3.86 -8.48 -18.57
CA LEU A 33 4.82 -9.21 -17.75
C LEU A 33 4.40 -10.67 -17.50
N ALA A 34 5.38 -11.56 -17.57
CA ALA A 34 5.29 -12.98 -17.29
C ALA A 34 5.79 -13.31 -15.87
N GLU A 35 5.53 -14.52 -15.40
CA GLU A 35 5.96 -15.00 -14.08
C GLU A 35 7.44 -14.76 -13.78
N ALA A 36 8.31 -14.97 -14.78
CA ALA A 36 9.75 -14.73 -14.65
C ALA A 36 10.09 -13.25 -14.34
N ASP A 37 9.26 -12.31 -14.77
CA ASP A 37 9.47 -10.89 -14.50
C ASP A 37 9.18 -10.56 -13.03
N TYR A 38 8.12 -11.13 -12.45
CA TYR A 38 7.76 -10.99 -11.03
C TYR A 38 8.74 -11.73 -10.11
N ARG A 39 9.31 -12.84 -10.57
CA ARG A 39 10.36 -13.54 -9.82
C ARG A 39 11.68 -12.78 -9.83
N GLY A 40 12.02 -12.19 -10.97
CA GLY A 40 13.34 -11.62 -11.21
C GLY A 40 14.45 -12.64 -10.89
N LYS A 41 15.63 -12.14 -10.51
CA LYS A 41 16.71 -13.00 -10.03
C LYS A 41 16.48 -13.47 -8.58
N ARG A 42 15.90 -12.60 -7.75
CA ARG A 42 15.76 -12.79 -6.31
C ARG A 42 14.87 -13.97 -5.94
N PHE A 43 13.77 -14.16 -6.67
CA PHE A 43 12.79 -15.23 -6.41
C PHE A 43 12.83 -16.33 -7.48
N GLY A 44 13.95 -16.47 -8.21
CA GLY A 44 14.10 -17.47 -9.26
C GLY A 44 13.83 -18.90 -8.77
N ASP A 45 14.28 -19.22 -7.56
CA ASP A 45 14.12 -20.53 -6.94
C ASP A 45 12.87 -20.65 -6.04
N TRP A 46 11.97 -19.66 -6.04
CA TRP A 46 10.77 -19.67 -5.21
C TRP A 46 9.93 -20.93 -5.42
N LYS A 47 9.62 -21.63 -4.31
CA LYS A 47 8.92 -22.93 -4.31
C LYS A 47 7.43 -22.82 -3.94
N GLY A 48 6.98 -21.64 -3.54
CA GLY A 48 5.56 -21.37 -3.30
C GLY A 48 4.79 -21.19 -4.60
N LYS A 49 3.61 -20.59 -4.49
CA LYS A 49 2.76 -20.31 -5.66
C LYS A 49 3.41 -19.31 -6.63
N ASP A 50 2.83 -19.19 -7.81
CA ASP A 50 3.19 -18.17 -8.79
C ASP A 50 3.10 -16.75 -8.20
N LEU A 51 4.12 -15.93 -8.49
CA LEU A 51 4.27 -14.56 -8.00
C LEU A 51 3.61 -13.53 -8.91
N LYS A 52 3.27 -13.92 -10.14
CA LYS A 52 2.53 -13.08 -11.09
C LYS A 52 1.21 -12.62 -10.46
N GLY A 53 1.05 -11.30 -10.43
CA GLY A 53 -0.10 -10.64 -9.84
C GLY A 53 0.18 -9.97 -8.49
N SER A 54 1.31 -10.27 -7.84
CA SER A 54 1.83 -9.44 -6.75
C SER A 54 2.57 -8.25 -7.35
N LEU A 55 1.86 -7.13 -7.52
CA LEU A 55 2.40 -5.95 -8.21
C LEU A 55 3.51 -5.29 -7.40
N GLU A 56 3.44 -5.39 -6.08
CA GLU A 56 4.40 -4.82 -5.14
C GLU A 56 5.80 -5.44 -5.32
N LEU A 57 5.89 -6.71 -5.73
CA LEU A 57 7.19 -7.35 -6.03
C LEU A 57 7.92 -6.69 -7.20
N LEU A 58 7.22 -5.95 -8.07
CA LEU A 58 7.85 -5.23 -9.16
C LEU A 58 8.71 -4.06 -8.67
N ASN A 59 8.51 -3.57 -7.43
CA ASN A 59 9.42 -2.60 -6.81
C ASN A 59 10.84 -3.19 -6.70
N LEU A 60 10.94 -4.49 -6.40
CA LEU A 60 12.22 -5.18 -6.23
C LEU A 60 12.76 -5.77 -7.55
N THR A 61 11.85 -6.30 -8.38
CA THR A 61 12.24 -7.15 -9.52
C THR A 61 12.23 -6.42 -10.86
N ARG A 62 11.44 -5.35 -10.97
CA ARG A 62 11.29 -4.51 -12.16
C ARG A 62 11.08 -3.02 -11.80
N PRO A 63 11.93 -2.41 -10.96
CA PRO A 63 11.73 -1.03 -10.50
C PRO A 63 11.56 -0.03 -11.65
N GLN A 64 12.23 -0.27 -12.78
CA GLN A 64 12.16 0.57 -13.98
C GLN A 64 10.75 0.66 -14.56
N VAL A 65 9.95 -0.42 -14.47
CA VAL A 65 8.55 -0.39 -14.92
C VAL A 65 7.73 0.54 -14.03
N VAL A 66 7.96 0.49 -12.71
CA VAL A 66 7.28 1.35 -11.74
C VAL A 66 7.70 2.81 -11.92
N GLU A 67 9.00 3.06 -12.10
CA GLU A 67 9.57 4.38 -12.40
C GLU A 67 8.97 5.01 -13.67
N GLU A 68 8.89 4.23 -14.75
CA GLU A 68 8.32 4.67 -16.04
C GLU A 68 6.85 5.06 -15.90
N ILE A 69 6.07 4.31 -15.11
CA ILE A 69 4.65 4.60 -14.86
C ILE A 69 4.48 5.89 -14.06
N HIS A 70 5.23 6.05 -12.96
CA HIS A 70 5.20 7.31 -12.19
C HIS A 70 5.58 8.51 -13.05
N ALA A 71 6.65 8.38 -13.84
CA ALA A 71 7.09 9.45 -14.73
C ALA A 71 6.01 9.79 -15.77
N ALA A 72 5.31 8.79 -16.32
CA ALA A 72 4.22 9.01 -17.25
C ALA A 72 3.07 9.81 -16.63
N TYR A 73 2.69 9.52 -15.38
CA TYR A 73 1.64 10.26 -14.68
C TYR A 73 2.07 11.69 -14.33
N LEU A 74 3.28 11.90 -13.82
CA LEU A 74 3.79 13.24 -13.54
C LEU A 74 3.90 14.09 -14.81
N ASN A 75 4.38 13.50 -15.91
CA ASN A 75 4.46 14.18 -17.21
C ASN A 75 3.08 14.50 -17.79
N ALA A 76 2.05 13.73 -17.42
CA ALA A 76 0.67 14.02 -17.78
C ALA A 76 0.03 15.12 -16.91
N GLY A 77 0.73 15.57 -15.85
CA GLY A 77 0.30 16.67 -14.98
C GLY A 77 -0.17 16.25 -13.59
N ALA A 78 0.06 15.00 -13.16
CA ALA A 78 -0.17 14.62 -11.77
C ALA A 78 0.72 15.43 -10.83
N ASP A 79 0.14 15.86 -9.71
CA ASP A 79 0.82 16.55 -8.62
C ASP A 79 1.28 15.58 -7.53
N VAL A 80 0.48 14.54 -7.31
CA VAL A 80 0.72 13.46 -6.35
C VAL A 80 0.77 12.15 -7.10
N ILE A 81 1.77 11.31 -6.83
CA ILE A 81 1.81 9.91 -7.27
C ILE A 81 1.68 8.98 -6.07
N GLU A 82 0.92 7.90 -6.23
CA GLU A 82 0.75 6.87 -5.21
C GLU A 82 1.85 5.81 -5.32
N THR A 83 2.45 5.41 -4.20
CA THR A 83 3.43 4.30 -4.18
C THR A 83 2.78 3.01 -4.68
N ASN A 84 3.56 2.13 -5.32
CA ASN A 84 3.10 0.80 -5.74
C ASN A 84 3.07 -0.17 -4.53
N THR A 85 2.16 0.10 -3.59
CA THR A 85 2.07 -0.55 -2.27
C THR A 85 0.64 -0.91 -1.88
N PHE A 86 -0.30 -0.96 -2.83
CA PHE A 86 -1.72 -1.20 -2.55
C PHE A 86 -1.99 -2.45 -1.68
N SER A 87 -1.25 -3.55 -1.93
CA SER A 87 -1.31 -4.76 -1.10
C SER A 87 -0.04 -4.96 -0.25
N GLY A 88 0.75 -3.91 0.00
CA GLY A 88 2.08 -3.91 0.61
C GLY A 88 2.10 -4.24 2.11
N THR A 89 1.34 -5.22 2.56
CA THR A 89 1.24 -5.61 3.97
C THR A 89 1.48 -7.11 4.14
N THR A 90 1.74 -7.59 5.36
CA THR A 90 1.91 -9.04 5.60
C THR A 90 0.64 -9.80 5.25
N ILE A 91 -0.54 -9.30 5.64
CA ILE A 91 -1.83 -9.91 5.27
C ILE A 91 -2.13 -9.74 3.77
N GLY A 92 -1.75 -8.61 3.15
CA GLY A 92 -1.96 -8.39 1.71
C GLY A 92 -1.15 -9.36 0.85
N LEU A 93 0.11 -9.60 1.23
CA LEU A 93 1.04 -10.45 0.48
C LEU A 93 1.09 -11.90 0.94
N HIS A 94 0.37 -12.29 2.00
CA HIS A 94 0.45 -13.64 2.60
C HIS A 94 0.25 -14.73 1.55
N ASP A 95 -0.72 -14.54 0.65
CA ASP A 95 -1.03 -15.53 -0.36
C ASP A 95 0.13 -15.77 -1.33
N PHE A 96 1.04 -14.80 -1.50
CA PHE A 96 2.20 -14.91 -2.38
C PHE A 96 3.48 -15.32 -1.66
N LEU A 97 3.69 -14.82 -0.45
CA LEU A 97 4.99 -14.81 0.20
C LEU A 97 5.03 -15.58 1.53
N PHE A 98 3.88 -16.00 2.06
CA PHE A 98 3.79 -16.86 3.23
C PHE A 98 3.57 -18.32 2.83
N GLN A 99 4.43 -19.23 3.30
CA GLN A 99 4.35 -20.67 2.95
C GLN A 99 3.60 -21.51 3.99
N GLY A 100 3.16 -20.92 5.10
CA GLY A 100 2.44 -21.66 6.14
C GLY A 100 1.05 -22.07 5.66
N GLU A 101 0.66 -23.31 5.92
CA GLU A 101 -0.68 -23.82 5.61
C GLU A 101 -1.63 -23.66 6.82
N PRO A 102 -2.95 -23.45 6.61
CA PRO A 102 -3.91 -23.40 7.72
C PRO A 102 -4.11 -24.78 8.38
N THR A 103 -4.00 -24.83 9.71
CA THR A 103 -4.07 -26.08 10.50
C THR A 103 -5.37 -26.87 10.29
N ARG A 104 -6.48 -26.19 9.97
CA ARG A 104 -7.81 -26.80 9.78
C ARG A 104 -8.41 -26.52 8.39
N GLY A 105 -7.56 -26.22 7.41
CA GLY A 105 -8.02 -25.86 6.06
C GLY A 105 -8.79 -24.53 5.97
N ARG A 106 -8.83 -23.76 7.06
CA ARG A 106 -9.47 -22.45 7.15
C ARG A 106 -8.45 -21.43 7.62
N LYS A 107 -8.33 -20.31 6.90
CA LYS A 107 -7.56 -19.15 7.35
C LYS A 107 -8.34 -18.42 8.44
N ASP A 108 -7.98 -18.68 9.69
CA ASP A 108 -8.57 -18.09 10.88
C ASP A 108 -7.55 -17.20 11.62
N GLN A 109 -7.91 -16.73 12.80
CA GLN A 109 -7.05 -15.83 13.57
C GLN A 109 -5.72 -16.49 13.96
N GLU A 110 -5.66 -17.82 14.15
CA GLU A 110 -4.40 -18.52 14.42
C GLU A 110 -3.49 -18.53 13.18
N PHE A 111 -4.08 -18.74 12.01
CA PHE A 111 -3.37 -18.63 10.74
C PHE A 111 -2.81 -17.21 10.55
N PHE A 112 -3.64 -16.19 10.67
CA PHE A 112 -3.20 -14.81 10.44
C PHE A 112 -2.28 -14.29 11.54
N GLN A 113 -2.32 -14.85 12.76
CA GLN A 113 -1.31 -14.54 13.76
C GLN A 113 0.08 -14.97 13.28
N ARG A 114 0.21 -16.18 12.72
CA ARG A 114 1.49 -16.63 12.16
C ARG A 114 1.94 -15.78 10.96
N VAL A 115 1.00 -15.33 10.11
CA VAL A 115 1.32 -14.42 9.00
C VAL A 115 1.89 -13.10 9.51
N VAL A 116 1.23 -12.50 10.51
CA VAL A 116 1.62 -11.20 11.08
C VAL A 116 2.91 -11.31 11.91
N ASP A 117 3.20 -12.47 12.50
CA ASP A 117 4.40 -12.71 13.29
C ASP A 117 5.59 -13.24 12.46
N ASP A 118 5.39 -13.54 11.17
CA ASP A 118 6.43 -14.09 10.30
C ASP A 118 7.53 -13.05 10.03
N VAL A 119 8.71 -13.29 10.60
CA VAL A 119 9.82 -12.32 10.57
C VAL A 119 10.32 -12.06 9.15
N ASP A 120 10.39 -13.09 8.32
CA ASP A 120 10.90 -12.98 6.95
C ASP A 120 9.92 -12.21 6.06
N LEU A 121 8.61 -12.49 6.21
CA LEU A 121 7.56 -11.76 5.50
C LEU A 121 7.51 -10.30 5.93
N ARG A 122 7.61 -10.00 7.24
CA ARG A 122 7.66 -8.62 7.74
C ARG A 122 8.85 -7.85 7.20
N ALA A 123 10.04 -8.47 7.19
CA ALA A 123 11.24 -7.86 6.64
C ALA A 123 11.09 -7.57 5.14
N LEU A 124 10.50 -8.50 4.39
CA LEU A 124 10.26 -8.33 2.97
C LEU A 124 9.20 -7.26 2.68
N VAL A 125 8.12 -7.22 3.46
CA VAL A 125 7.09 -6.16 3.39
C VAL A 125 7.70 -4.79 3.67
N HIS A 126 8.54 -4.68 4.70
CA HIS A 126 9.24 -3.44 5.02
C HIS A 126 10.09 -2.95 3.84
N GLU A 127 10.92 -3.83 3.27
CA GLU A 127 11.76 -3.53 2.12
C GLU A 127 10.94 -3.13 0.89
N ILE A 128 9.87 -3.86 0.57
CA ILE A 128 8.98 -3.57 -0.57
C ILE A 128 8.42 -2.14 -0.48
N ASN A 129 7.96 -1.72 0.68
CA ASN A 129 7.39 -0.38 0.89
C ASN A 129 8.46 0.71 0.87
N LEU A 130 9.61 0.44 1.48
CA LEU A 130 10.74 1.36 1.49
C LEU A 130 11.24 1.64 0.07
N ASP A 131 11.40 0.59 -0.74
CA ASP A 131 11.82 0.70 -2.14
C ASP A 131 10.74 1.39 -2.99
N ALA A 132 9.45 1.12 -2.75
CA ALA A 132 8.36 1.80 -3.45
C ALA A 132 8.39 3.32 -3.22
N ALA A 133 8.56 3.74 -1.96
CA ALA A 133 8.67 5.15 -1.61
C ALA A 133 9.94 5.77 -2.22
N GLY A 134 11.07 5.06 -2.19
CA GLY A 134 12.32 5.51 -2.80
C GLY A 134 12.23 5.69 -4.32
N ILE A 135 11.59 4.75 -5.02
CA ILE A 135 11.32 4.82 -6.46
C ILE A 135 10.47 6.05 -6.78
N ALA A 136 9.33 6.21 -6.09
CA ALA A 136 8.45 7.35 -6.30
C ALA A 136 9.17 8.68 -6.01
N ARG A 137 10.00 8.75 -4.97
CA ARG A 137 10.77 9.95 -4.62
C ARG A 137 11.78 10.34 -5.67
N SER A 138 12.54 9.36 -6.16
CA SER A 138 13.52 9.60 -7.22
C SER A 138 12.86 10.22 -8.45
N VAL A 139 11.70 9.68 -8.86
CA VAL A 139 10.97 10.17 -10.02
C VAL A 139 10.33 11.53 -9.77
N ALA A 140 9.71 11.72 -8.61
CA ALA A 140 9.08 12.98 -8.23
C ALA A 140 10.10 14.14 -8.14
N ASP A 141 11.27 13.91 -7.55
CA ASP A 141 12.34 14.92 -7.46
C ASP A 141 12.93 15.24 -8.83
N ARG A 142 13.16 14.22 -9.65
CA ARG A 142 13.66 14.42 -11.01
C ARG A 142 12.70 15.30 -11.82
N VAL A 143 11.41 14.96 -11.85
CA VAL A 143 10.41 15.75 -12.59
C VAL A 143 10.22 17.13 -11.98
N ALA A 144 10.29 17.27 -10.65
CA ALA A 144 10.21 18.57 -10.00
C ALA A 144 11.38 19.48 -10.39
N ASN A 145 12.61 18.94 -10.44
CA ASN A 145 13.79 19.69 -10.87
C ASN A 145 13.73 20.07 -12.37
N GLU A 146 13.19 19.19 -13.21
CA GLU A 146 13.03 19.44 -14.66
C GLU A 146 11.95 20.50 -14.95
N THR A 147 10.85 20.50 -14.19
CA THR A 147 9.67 21.35 -14.46
C THR A 147 9.57 22.60 -13.58
N GLY A 148 10.33 22.65 -12.48
CA GLY A 148 10.20 23.67 -11.44
C GLY A 148 8.92 23.56 -10.61
N GLN A 149 8.11 22.50 -10.80
CA GLN A 149 6.87 22.27 -10.07
C GLN A 149 7.08 21.18 -9.02
N GLN A 150 6.76 21.49 -7.77
CA GLN A 150 6.84 20.50 -6.70
C GLN A 150 5.89 19.32 -6.95
N ARG A 151 6.39 18.10 -6.73
CA ARG A 151 5.64 16.83 -6.83
C ARG A 151 5.67 16.11 -5.48
N PHE A 152 4.57 15.45 -5.16
CA PHE A 152 4.35 14.77 -3.89
C PHE A 152 4.20 13.26 -4.07
N ILE A 153 4.53 12.50 -3.03
CA ILE A 153 4.36 11.05 -3.01
C ILE A 153 3.38 10.66 -1.91
N GLY A 154 2.31 9.98 -2.29
CA GLY A 154 1.39 9.35 -1.36
C GLY A 154 1.77 7.91 -1.08
N GLY A 155 1.94 7.56 0.19
CA GLY A 155 2.01 6.17 0.63
C GLY A 155 0.64 5.52 0.50
N SER A 156 0.42 4.74 -0.55
CA SER A 156 -0.81 3.98 -0.79
C SER A 156 -0.90 2.83 0.22
N MET A 157 -2.03 2.77 0.94
CA MET A 157 -2.37 1.72 1.88
C MET A 157 -3.76 1.20 1.51
N GLY A 158 -3.79 0.11 0.76
CA GLY A 158 -5.03 -0.46 0.25
C GLY A 158 -5.78 -1.32 1.28
N PRO A 159 -6.95 -1.85 0.91
CA PRO A 159 -7.71 -2.75 1.74
C PRO A 159 -7.07 -4.15 1.75
N LEU A 160 -7.32 -4.91 2.81
CA LEU A 160 -6.84 -6.28 2.92
C LEU A 160 -7.79 -7.27 2.23
N PRO A 161 -7.31 -8.47 1.83
CA PRO A 161 -8.16 -9.53 1.26
C PRO A 161 -9.16 -10.14 2.26
N VAL A 162 -9.28 -9.59 3.47
CA VAL A 162 -10.09 -10.10 4.57
C VAL A 162 -10.91 -8.97 5.20
N ALA A 163 -12.19 -9.25 5.46
CA ALA A 163 -13.06 -8.33 6.17
C ALA A 163 -12.93 -8.53 7.69
N GLY A 164 -12.83 -7.44 8.44
CA GLY A 164 -12.87 -7.46 9.91
C GLY A 164 -14.30 -7.37 10.44
N SER A 165 -15.20 -6.71 9.72
CA SER A 165 -16.58 -6.49 10.17
C SER A 165 -17.55 -7.61 9.77
N ILE A 166 -17.22 -8.39 8.73
CA ILE A 166 -18.10 -9.40 8.13
C ILE A 166 -17.45 -10.80 8.18
N SER A 167 -18.25 -11.82 8.48
CA SER A 167 -17.80 -13.21 8.39
C SER A 167 -17.70 -13.66 6.92
N PRO A 168 -16.60 -14.30 6.48
CA PRO A 168 -16.53 -14.94 5.17
C PRO A 168 -17.40 -16.21 5.06
N ASP A 169 -18.00 -16.68 6.16
CA ASP A 169 -18.84 -17.88 6.19
C ASP A 169 -20.28 -17.53 6.57
N VAL A 170 -21.17 -17.68 5.60
CA VAL A 170 -22.60 -17.38 5.76
C VAL A 170 -23.29 -18.30 6.78
N ASN A 171 -22.73 -19.47 7.05
CA ASN A 171 -23.28 -20.41 8.03
C ASN A 171 -22.76 -20.16 9.45
N ASP A 172 -21.70 -19.35 9.58
CA ASP A 172 -21.10 -18.98 10.87
C ASP A 172 -20.91 -17.45 10.93
N PRO A 173 -21.97 -16.69 11.24
CA PRO A 173 -21.91 -15.23 11.26
C PRO A 173 -21.04 -14.66 12.40
N ALA A 174 -20.70 -15.49 13.40
CA ALA A 174 -19.83 -15.11 14.51
C ALA A 174 -18.34 -15.22 14.14
N PHE A 175 -17.98 -16.05 13.17
CA PHE A 175 -16.61 -16.22 12.74
C PHE A 175 -15.99 -14.92 12.20
N ARG A 176 -14.71 -14.69 12.54
CA ARG A 176 -13.86 -13.66 11.94
C ARG A 176 -12.52 -14.27 11.59
N ALA A 177 -12.07 -14.04 10.37
CA ALA A 177 -10.77 -14.54 9.90
C ALA A 177 -9.61 -13.85 10.62
N VAL A 178 -9.77 -12.57 10.96
CA VAL A 178 -8.73 -11.72 11.56
C VAL A 178 -9.24 -11.00 12.79
N SER A 179 -8.33 -10.67 13.70
CA SER A 179 -8.58 -9.79 14.84
C SER A 179 -8.22 -8.33 14.53
N PHE A 180 -8.70 -7.38 15.32
CA PHE A 180 -8.35 -5.97 15.16
C PHE A 180 -6.84 -5.72 15.34
N ASP A 181 -6.20 -6.40 16.29
CA ASP A 181 -4.77 -6.24 16.55
C ASP A 181 -3.92 -6.76 15.38
N GLN A 182 -4.36 -7.83 14.71
CA GLN A 182 -3.72 -8.33 13.49
C GLN A 182 -3.82 -7.33 12.34
N LEU A 183 -5.00 -6.73 12.16
CA LEU A 183 -5.22 -5.65 11.18
C LEU A 183 -4.33 -4.44 11.49
N ARG A 184 -4.27 -4.01 12.75
CA ARG A 184 -3.45 -2.88 13.18
C ARG A 184 -1.97 -3.15 12.96
N GLN A 185 -1.47 -4.32 13.34
CA GLN A 185 -0.05 -4.66 13.20
C GLN A 185 0.38 -4.70 11.73
N THR A 186 -0.43 -5.28 10.85
CA THR A 186 -0.09 -5.36 9.42
C THR A 186 -0.03 -3.99 8.76
N TYR A 187 -0.94 -3.07 9.12
CA TYR A 187 -0.92 -1.69 8.63
C TYR A 187 0.20 -0.86 9.28
N PHE A 188 0.58 -1.18 10.52
CA PHE A 188 1.65 -0.46 11.22
C PHE A 188 2.99 -0.71 10.52
N ASP A 189 3.27 -1.96 10.16
CA ASP A 189 4.51 -2.33 9.46
C ASP A 189 4.63 -1.60 8.11
N GLU A 190 3.52 -1.53 7.36
CA GLU A 190 3.45 -0.79 6.08
C GLU A 190 3.61 0.72 6.29
N ALA A 191 2.80 1.33 7.16
CA ALA A 191 2.84 2.76 7.43
C ALA A 191 4.23 3.22 7.89
N LYS A 192 4.86 2.45 8.79
CA LYS A 192 6.21 2.73 9.28
C LYS A 192 7.22 2.72 8.13
N ALA A 193 7.20 1.69 7.28
CA ALA A 193 8.12 1.60 6.14
C ALA A 193 7.93 2.75 5.13
N LEU A 194 6.68 3.12 4.83
CA LEU A 194 6.37 4.26 3.96
C LEU A 194 6.87 5.59 4.56
N LEU A 195 6.67 5.80 5.87
CA LEU A 195 7.14 6.99 6.59
C LEU A 195 8.67 7.08 6.64
N GLU A 196 9.35 5.97 6.87
CA GLU A 196 10.82 5.87 6.78
C GLU A 196 11.33 6.13 5.36
N GLY A 197 10.58 5.68 4.35
CA GLY A 197 10.80 5.98 2.93
C GLY A 197 10.55 7.44 2.54
N GLY A 198 10.01 8.24 3.46
CA GLY A 198 9.90 9.68 3.29
C GLY A 198 8.71 10.14 2.44
N VAL A 199 7.60 9.39 2.41
CA VAL A 199 6.36 9.83 1.76
C VAL A 199 5.88 11.17 2.32
N ASP A 200 5.20 11.95 1.47
CA ASP A 200 4.70 13.29 1.78
C ASP A 200 3.30 13.26 2.40
N LEU A 201 2.56 12.17 2.22
CA LEU A 201 1.24 11.89 2.79
C LEU A 201 1.02 10.38 2.87
N LEU A 202 0.08 9.95 3.73
CA LEU A 202 -0.44 8.58 3.73
C LEU A 202 -1.86 8.57 3.17
N ILE A 203 -2.20 7.54 2.40
CA ILE A 203 -3.48 7.41 1.72
C ILE A 203 -4.07 6.04 2.08
N VAL A 204 -5.06 6.05 2.98
CA VAL A 204 -5.86 4.84 3.24
C VAL A 204 -6.96 4.80 2.20
N GLU A 205 -6.81 3.93 1.22
CA GLU A 205 -7.64 3.93 0.02
C GLU A 205 -8.49 2.67 -0.15
N THR A 206 -9.47 2.77 -1.04
CA THR A 206 -10.37 1.68 -1.43
C THR A 206 -10.99 0.96 -0.21
N ILE A 207 -11.35 1.72 0.82
CA ILE A 207 -11.90 1.15 2.06
C ILE A 207 -13.28 0.56 1.77
N PHE A 208 -13.35 -0.78 1.73
CA PHE A 208 -14.62 -1.51 1.66
C PHE A 208 -15.13 -1.90 3.06
N ASP A 209 -14.23 -2.25 3.98
CA ASP A 209 -14.51 -2.66 5.35
C ASP A 209 -14.05 -1.57 6.33
N THR A 210 -14.99 -0.95 7.03
CA THR A 210 -14.67 0.17 7.94
C THR A 210 -13.88 -0.25 9.17
N LEU A 211 -13.88 -1.53 9.56
CA LEU A 211 -13.05 -2.02 10.67
C LEU A 211 -11.57 -2.09 10.26
N ASN A 212 -11.28 -2.52 9.03
CA ASN A 212 -9.96 -2.41 8.41
C ASN A 212 -9.50 -0.95 8.36
N GLY A 213 -10.37 -0.05 7.86
CA GLY A 213 -10.07 1.39 7.83
C GLY A 213 -9.72 1.94 9.22
N LYS A 214 -10.49 1.60 10.26
CA LYS A 214 -10.17 2.00 11.64
C LYS A 214 -8.84 1.43 12.13
N ALA A 215 -8.54 0.17 11.84
CA ALA A 215 -7.27 -0.44 12.22
C ALA A 215 -6.08 0.27 11.56
N ALA A 216 -6.20 0.65 10.28
CA ALA A 216 -5.21 1.46 9.57
C ALA A 216 -5.00 2.82 10.26
N LEU A 217 -6.06 3.51 10.66
CA LEU A 217 -5.93 4.81 11.35
C LEU A 217 -5.20 4.72 12.70
N PHE A 218 -5.49 3.67 13.48
CA PHE A 218 -4.75 3.41 14.72
C PHE A 218 -3.27 3.14 14.43
N ALA A 219 -3.00 2.27 13.45
CA ALA A 219 -1.66 1.90 13.05
C ALA A 219 -0.82 3.10 12.55
N ILE A 220 -1.44 3.97 11.74
CA ILE A 220 -0.82 5.21 11.26
C ILE A 220 -0.48 6.14 12.42
N THR A 221 -1.37 6.24 13.41
CA THR A 221 -1.13 7.08 14.60
C THR A 221 0.12 6.58 15.34
N ASP A 222 0.21 5.27 15.59
CA ASP A 222 1.39 4.68 16.24
C ASP A 222 2.67 4.86 15.39
N ALA A 223 2.58 4.68 14.07
CA ALA A 223 3.71 4.80 13.16
C ALA A 223 4.23 6.24 13.07
N LEU A 224 3.34 7.24 13.09
CA LEU A 224 3.71 8.66 13.16
C LEU A 224 4.42 8.98 14.48
N GLU A 225 3.93 8.45 15.60
CA GLU A 225 4.57 8.60 16.92
C GLU A 225 5.96 7.95 16.96
N GLU A 226 6.09 6.71 16.47
CA GLU A 226 7.34 5.96 16.49
C GLU A 226 8.42 6.56 15.57
N THR A 227 8.01 7.04 14.38
CA THR A 227 8.94 7.64 13.42
C THR A 227 9.22 9.13 13.69
N GLY A 228 8.40 9.78 14.52
CA GLY A 228 8.45 11.23 14.75
C GLY A 228 8.08 12.07 13.51
N ARG A 229 7.45 11.45 12.51
CA ARG A 229 7.01 12.11 11.27
C ARG A 229 5.63 12.74 11.48
N SER A 230 5.36 13.80 10.72
CA SER A 230 4.03 14.42 10.65
C SER A 230 3.70 14.70 9.20
N VAL A 231 2.81 13.89 8.63
CA VAL A 231 2.36 14.00 7.24
C VAL A 231 0.83 14.02 7.20
N PRO A 232 0.21 14.68 6.20
CA PRO A 232 -1.23 14.63 6.00
C PRO A 232 -1.72 13.21 5.75
N LEU A 233 -3.00 12.99 6.06
CA LEU A 233 -3.70 11.74 5.82
C LEU A 233 -4.88 11.97 4.87
N MET A 234 -4.95 11.16 3.82
CA MET A 234 -6.11 11.04 2.94
C MET A 234 -6.84 9.72 3.20
N ILE A 235 -8.17 9.77 3.21
CA ILE A 235 -9.04 8.60 3.42
C ILE A 235 -9.99 8.51 2.24
N SER A 236 -9.98 7.39 1.53
CA SER A 236 -10.85 7.12 0.38
C SER A 236 -11.68 5.87 0.62
N GLY A 237 -13.01 6.04 0.66
CA GLY A 237 -13.98 4.96 0.85
C GLY A 237 -14.58 4.47 -0.46
N THR A 238 -14.95 3.19 -0.51
CA THR A 238 -15.59 2.58 -1.68
C THR A 238 -17.10 2.45 -1.46
N VAL A 239 -17.87 2.98 -2.41
CA VAL A 239 -19.31 2.75 -2.50
C VAL A 239 -19.55 1.68 -3.56
N ILE A 240 -20.11 0.54 -3.17
CA ILE A 240 -20.15 -0.67 -4.00
C ILE A 240 -21.27 -0.65 -5.06
N ASP A 241 -22.33 0.13 -4.83
CA ASP A 241 -23.47 0.20 -5.72
C ASP A 241 -24.25 1.52 -5.59
N LYS A 242 -25.34 1.63 -6.35
CA LYS A 242 -26.20 2.83 -6.37
C LYS A 242 -26.97 3.05 -5.06
N SER A 243 -26.94 2.13 -4.11
CA SER A 243 -27.56 2.31 -2.79
C SER A 243 -26.79 3.30 -1.91
N GLY A 244 -25.54 3.64 -2.28
CA GLY A 244 -24.73 4.60 -1.54
C GLY A 244 -24.08 4.01 -0.28
N ARG A 245 -23.92 2.68 -0.21
CA ARG A 245 -23.34 1.97 0.94
C ARG A 245 -21.96 1.41 0.61
N ASN A 246 -21.16 1.24 1.64
CA ASN A 246 -19.97 0.38 1.62
C ASN A 246 -20.41 -1.10 1.70
N LEU A 247 -19.44 -2.02 1.66
CA LEU A 247 -19.69 -3.45 1.91
C LEU A 247 -20.12 -3.71 3.35
#